data_AF-A0A485B623-F1
#
_entry.id   AF-A0A485B623-F1
#
_cell.length_a   1.000
_cell.length_b   1.000
_cell.length_c   1.000
_cell.angle_alpha   90.00
_cell.angle_beta   90.00
_cell.angle_gamma   90.00
#
_symmetry.space_group_name_H-M   'P 1'
#
loop_
_entity.id
_entity.type
_entity.pdbx_description
1 polymer ?
#
loop_
_entity_poly.entity_id
_entity_poly.type
_entity_poly.pdbx_seq_one_letter_code
_entity_poly.pdbx_strand_id
1 'polypeptide(L)'
;MNTETREITLEPADNARLLGLCGPFDDNIKQLERRLGIEINRRDNHFKLTGRPICVNAAADILRSLYVDTAPMRGQINDIEPEQIHLAIKEARVLEQSAESVPEYGKAIKYQDQARRD
;
A
#
# COMPACT_ATOMS: atom_id res chain seq x y z
N MET A 1 -10.93 23.03 1.31
CA MET A 1 -9.85 22.01 1.26
C MET A 1 -9.31 22.01 -0.15
N ASN A 2 -8.01 22.25 -0.34
CA ASN A 2 -7.42 22.26 -1.68
C ASN A 2 -7.14 20.81 -2.09
N THR A 3 -7.73 20.38 -3.19
CA THR A 3 -7.45 19.09 -3.81
C THR A 3 -6.50 19.29 -4.98
N GLU A 4 -5.57 18.36 -5.14
CA GLU A 4 -4.63 18.28 -6.25
C GLU A 4 -4.86 16.98 -7.01
N THR A 5 -4.62 17.03 -8.31
CA THR A 5 -4.65 15.86 -9.19
C THR A 5 -3.23 15.59 -9.68
N ARG A 6 -2.78 14.35 -9.53
CA ARG A 6 -1.46 13.89 -9.96
C ARG A 6 -1.59 12.63 -10.78
N GLU A 7 -0.87 12.59 -11.88
CA GLU A 7 -0.86 11.44 -12.79
C GLU A 7 0.50 10.76 -12.69
N ILE A 8 0.50 9.45 -12.54
CA ILE A 8 1.69 8.62 -12.50
C ILE A 8 1.55 7.47 -13.49
N THR A 9 2.68 7.07 -14.06
CA THR A 9 2.75 5.93 -14.97
C THR A 9 3.68 4.90 -14.35
N LEU A 10 3.21 3.67 -14.21
CA LEU A 10 4.04 2.56 -13.75
C LEU A 10 4.70 1.91 -14.97
N GLU A 11 6.03 1.86 -14.94
CA GLU A 11 6.84 1.24 -16.00
C GLU A 11 7.73 0.15 -15.40
N PRO A 12 7.85 -1.02 -16.08
CA PRO A 12 7.24 -1.40 -17.36
C PRO A 12 5.72 -1.59 -17.33
N ALA A 13 5.04 -1.45 -18.48
CA ALA A 13 3.60 -1.70 -18.61
C ALA A 13 3.28 -3.21 -18.60
N ASP A 14 3.63 -3.88 -17.50
CA ASP A 14 3.42 -5.31 -17.31
C ASP A 14 2.07 -5.54 -16.62
N ASN A 15 1.08 -5.97 -17.41
CA ASN A 15 -0.27 -6.22 -16.92
C ASN A 15 -0.33 -7.26 -15.81
N ALA A 16 0.58 -8.24 -15.79
CA ALA A 16 0.57 -9.25 -14.74
C ALA A 16 1.00 -8.66 -13.39
N ARG A 17 1.98 -7.75 -13.39
CA ARG A 17 2.39 -6.99 -12.20
C ARG A 17 1.32 -6.01 -11.74
N LEU A 18 0.63 -5.36 -12.68
CA LEU A 18 -0.48 -4.46 -12.38
C LEU A 18 -1.67 -5.21 -11.77
N LEU A 19 -1.96 -6.42 -12.24
CA LEU A 19 -2.98 -7.29 -11.66
C LEU A 19 -2.61 -7.71 -10.22
N GLY A 20 -1.36 -8.13 -9.99
CA GLY A 20 -0.89 -8.47 -8.64
C GLY A 20 -0.93 -7.27 -7.69
N LEU A 21 -0.68 -6.06 -8.19
CA LEU A 21 -0.79 -4.81 -7.42
C LEU A 21 -2.23 -4.47 -7.06
N CYS A 22 -3.15 -4.53 -8.02
CA CYS A 22 -4.56 -4.16 -7.81
C CYS A 22 -5.33 -5.22 -7.02
N GLY A 23 -4.80 -6.45 -6.98
CA GLY A 23 -5.49 -7.58 -6.39
C GLY A 23 -6.76 -7.95 -7.15
N PRO A 24 -7.50 -8.96 -6.68
CA PRO A 24 -8.78 -9.32 -7.26
C PRO A 24 -9.77 -8.12 -7.15
N PHE A 25 -10.47 -7.82 -8.24
CA PHE A 25 -11.52 -6.76 -8.30
C PHE A 25 -11.09 -5.34 -7.89
N ASP A 26 -9.79 -5.02 -8.03
CA ASP A 26 -9.19 -3.75 -7.62
C ASP A 26 -9.39 -3.45 -6.12
N ASP A 27 -9.55 -4.49 -5.28
CA ASP A 27 -9.75 -4.33 -3.83
C ASP A 27 -8.59 -3.57 -3.16
N ASN A 28 -7.36 -3.80 -3.62
CA ASN A 28 -6.17 -3.12 -3.09
C ASN A 28 -6.23 -1.62 -3.34
N ILE A 29 -6.63 -1.22 -4.55
CA ILE A 29 -6.78 0.20 -4.93
C ILE A 29 -7.89 0.84 -4.11
N LYS A 30 -9.04 0.18 -4.00
CA LYS A 30 -10.17 0.65 -3.18
C LYS A 30 -9.79 0.80 -1.71
N GLN A 31 -8.94 -0.07 -1.18
CA GLN A 31 -8.46 0.00 0.20
C GLN A 31 -7.57 1.23 0.40
N LEU A 32 -6.68 1.52 -0.55
CA LEU A 32 -5.82 2.70 -0.54
C LEU A 32 -6.64 4.00 -0.63
N GLU A 33 -7.63 4.06 -1.52
CA GLU A 33 -8.60 5.15 -1.65
C GLU A 33 -9.32 5.43 -0.33
N ARG A 34 -9.90 4.39 0.29
CA ARG A 34 -10.65 4.52 1.54
C ARG A 34 -9.78 4.95 2.72
N ARG A 35 -8.55 4.45 2.81
CA ARG A 35 -7.61 4.76 3.90
C ARG A 35 -7.07 6.19 3.81
N LEU A 36 -6.72 6.64 2.61
CA LEU A 36 -6.14 7.97 2.39
C LEU A 36 -7.21 9.06 2.16
N GLY A 37 -8.43 8.66 1.82
CA GLY A 37 -9.51 9.58 1.45
C GLY A 37 -9.24 10.29 0.13
N ILE A 38 -8.72 9.55 -0.86
CA ILE A 38 -8.44 10.04 -2.21
C ILE A 38 -9.17 9.19 -3.25
N GLU A 39 -9.24 9.69 -4.48
CA GLU A 39 -9.74 8.97 -5.64
C GLU A 39 -8.55 8.52 -6.51
N ILE A 40 -8.53 7.25 -6.90
CA ILE A 40 -7.50 6.61 -7.71
C ILE A 40 -8.18 6.02 -8.94
N ASN A 41 -7.95 6.63 -10.10
CA ASN A 41 -8.44 6.14 -11.37
C ASN A 41 -7.31 5.44 -12.14
N ARG A 42 -7.47 4.14 -12.40
CA ARG A 42 -6.49 3.34 -13.16
C ARG A 42 -6.96 3.16 -14.61
N ARG A 43 -6.09 3.51 -15.56
CA ARG A 43 -6.25 3.23 -16.99
C ARG A 43 -4.97 2.57 -17.49
N ASP A 44 -5.01 1.24 -17.63
CA ASP A 44 -3.86 0.41 -17.96
C ASP A 44 -2.72 0.59 -16.92
N ASN A 45 -1.59 1.14 -17.34
CA ASN A 45 -0.43 1.45 -16.50
C ASN A 45 -0.42 2.91 -16.02
N HIS A 46 -1.43 3.70 -16.35
CA HIS A 46 -1.59 5.09 -15.92
C HIS A 46 -2.54 5.16 -14.73
N PHE A 47 -2.11 5.84 -13.67
CA PHE A 47 -2.87 6.04 -12.45
C PHE A 47 -3.04 7.54 -12.23
N LYS A 48 -4.29 7.95 -12.03
CA LYS A 48 -4.67 9.33 -11.76
C LYS A 48 -5.18 9.42 -10.34
N LEU A 49 -4.45 10.16 -9.51
CA LEU A 49 -4.69 10.35 -8.10
C LEU A 49 -5.28 11.74 -7.88
N THR A 50 -6.44 11.84 -7.25
CA THR A 50 -7.09 13.12 -6.94
C THR A 50 -7.47 13.19 -5.47
N GLY A 51 -7.05 14.23 -4.77
CA GLY A 51 -7.33 14.37 -3.35
C GLY A 51 -6.44 15.40 -2.67
N ARG A 52 -6.20 15.28 -1.36
CA ARG A 52 -5.29 16.20 -0.66
C ARG A 52 -3.85 16.02 -1.17
N PRO A 53 -3.07 17.09 -1.38
CA PRO A 53 -1.71 17.00 -1.93
C PRO A 53 -0.80 16.02 -1.19
N ILE A 54 -0.86 16.04 0.13
CA ILE A 54 -0.14 15.11 1.02
C ILE A 54 -0.51 13.64 0.79
N CYS A 55 -1.81 13.35 0.63
CA CYS A 55 -2.33 12.01 0.41
C CYS A 55 -2.03 11.53 -1.02
N VAL A 56 -2.12 12.43 -2.00
CA VAL A 56 -1.82 12.16 -3.41
C VAL A 56 -0.34 11.82 -3.60
N ASN A 57 0.57 12.58 -2.99
CA ASN A 57 2.00 12.28 -3.04
C ASN A 57 2.30 10.92 -2.38
N ALA A 58 1.72 10.68 -1.20
CA ALA A 58 1.94 9.40 -0.54
C ALA A 58 1.37 8.19 -1.30
N ALA A 59 0.19 8.32 -1.89
CA ALA A 59 -0.38 7.27 -2.73
C ALA A 59 0.50 6.97 -3.93
N ALA A 60 1.12 7.99 -4.54
CA ALA A 60 2.06 7.80 -5.63
C ALA A 60 3.29 7.00 -5.20
N ASP A 61 3.83 7.30 -4.02
CA ASP A 61 5.00 6.59 -3.48
C ASP A 61 4.64 5.15 -3.06
N ILE A 62 3.49 4.94 -2.43
CA ILE A 62 2.97 3.61 -2.09
C ILE A 62 2.76 2.76 -3.34
N LEU A 63 2.10 3.29 -4.37
CA LEU A 63 1.88 2.56 -5.63
C LEU A 63 3.20 2.15 -6.28
N ARG A 64 4.22 3.01 -6.26
CA ARG A 64 5.55 2.66 -6.76
C ARG A 64 6.22 1.58 -5.91
N SER A 65 6.15 1.69 -4.59
CA SER A 65 6.73 0.71 -3.68
C SER A 65 6.09 -0.66 -3.86
N LEU A 66 4.77 -0.73 -3.82
CA LEU A 66 4.02 -1.97 -4.04
C LEU A 66 4.27 -2.53 -5.44
N TYR A 67 4.40 -1.68 -6.46
CA TYR A 67 4.76 -2.13 -7.80
C TYR A 67 6.18 -2.72 -7.87
N VAL A 68 7.13 -2.24 -7.07
CA VAL A 68 8.45 -2.88 -6.93
C VAL A 68 8.33 -4.23 -6.21
N ASP A 69 7.44 -4.35 -5.23
CA ASP A 69 7.20 -5.62 -4.52
C ASP A 69 6.55 -6.69 -5.40
N THR A 70 5.78 -6.30 -6.43
CA THR A 70 5.29 -7.24 -7.47
C THR A 70 6.38 -7.66 -8.46
N ALA A 71 7.61 -7.17 -8.32
CA ALA A 71 8.70 -7.60 -9.19
C ALA A 71 8.89 -9.14 -9.09
N PRO A 72 9.08 -9.82 -10.23
CA PRO A 72 9.11 -11.27 -10.25
C PRO A 72 10.32 -11.81 -9.48
N MET A 73 10.08 -12.47 -8.35
CA MET A 73 11.10 -13.25 -7.66
C MET A 73 11.10 -14.66 -8.24
N ARG A 74 12.24 -15.07 -8.85
CA ARG A 74 12.38 -16.38 -9.52
C ARG A 74 11.32 -16.65 -10.61
N GLY A 75 10.86 -15.61 -11.30
CA GLY A 75 9.90 -15.71 -12.40
C GLY A 75 8.44 -15.86 -11.99
N GLN A 76 8.11 -15.75 -10.69
CA GLN A 76 6.74 -15.65 -10.20
C GLN A 76 6.45 -14.23 -9.74
N ILE A 77 5.32 -13.69 -10.18
CA ILE A 77 4.77 -12.41 -9.73
C ILE A 77 4.00 -12.70 -8.45
N ASN A 78 4.34 -12.00 -7.38
CA ASN A 78 3.61 -12.08 -6.12
C ASN A 78 2.47 -11.07 -6.12
N ASP A 79 1.32 -11.49 -5.61
CA ASP A 79 0.20 -10.62 -5.38
C ASP A 79 0.45 -9.76 -4.14
N ILE A 80 -0.04 -8.52 -4.16
CA ILE A 80 0.05 -7.62 -3.03
C ILE A 80 -1.07 -7.96 -2.04
N GLU A 81 -0.65 -8.35 -0.84
CA GLU A 81 -1.58 -8.64 0.25
C GLU A 81 -2.12 -7.35 0.89
N PRO A 82 -3.36 -7.35 1.42
CA PRO A 82 -3.95 -6.20 2.10
C PRO A 82 -3.10 -5.65 3.25
N GLU A 83 -2.35 -6.54 3.93
CA GLU A 83 -1.44 -6.16 5.02
C GLU A 83 -0.27 -5.31 4.51
N GLN A 84 0.25 -5.59 3.30
CA GLN A 84 1.32 -4.79 2.70
C GLN A 84 0.85 -3.36 2.39
N ILE A 85 -0.39 -3.20 1.94
CA ILE A 85 -1.00 -1.88 1.72
C ILE A 85 -1.13 -1.14 3.05
N HIS A 86 -1.58 -1.83 4.09
CA HIS A 86 -1.67 -1.24 5.42
C HIS A 86 -0.32 -0.76 5.93
N LEU A 87 0.72 -1.59 5.78
CA LEU A 87 2.08 -1.27 6.18
C LEU A 87 2.65 -0.10 5.38
N ALA A 88 2.50 -0.11 4.05
CA ALA A 88 2.98 0.97 3.18
C ALA A 88 2.32 2.32 3.51
N ILE A 89 1.02 2.34 3.81
CA ILE A 89 0.32 3.56 4.25
C ILE A 89 0.89 4.07 5.59
N LYS A 90 1.21 3.14 6.51
CA LYS A 90 1.79 3.48 7.82
C LYS A 90 3.21 4.03 7.67
N GLU A 91 4.03 3.40 6.83
CA GLU A 91 5.41 3.81 6.53
C GLU A 91 5.49 5.14 5.79
N ALA A 92 4.51 5.45 4.93
CA ALA A 92 4.41 6.74 4.25
C ALA A 92 4.05 7.90 5.21
N ARG A 93 3.77 7.63 6.50
CA ARG A 93 3.47 8.61 7.58
C ARG A 93 2.39 9.65 7.25
N VAL A 94 1.55 9.36 6.24
CA VAL A 94 0.52 10.27 5.72
C VAL A 94 -0.53 10.60 6.77
N LEU A 95 -0.86 9.61 7.60
CA LEU A 95 -1.85 9.71 8.67
C LEU A 95 -1.26 10.36 9.93
N GLU A 96 0.03 10.18 10.21
CA GLU A 96 0.70 10.74 11.39
C GLU A 96 0.82 12.27 11.33
N GLN A 97 0.88 12.88 10.15
CA GLN A 97 0.83 14.35 10.04
C GLN A 97 -0.52 14.95 10.45
N SER A 98 -1.55 14.10 10.65
CA SER A 98 -2.88 14.51 11.12
C SER A 98 -3.31 13.89 12.45
N ALA A 99 -2.57 12.92 12.99
CA ALA A 99 -2.98 12.17 14.18
C ALA A 99 -1.77 11.87 15.06
N GLU A 100 -1.51 12.79 15.98
CA GLU A 100 -0.84 12.51 17.24
C GLU A 100 -1.72 11.54 18.05
N SER A 101 -1.62 10.23 17.80
CA SER A 101 -2.15 9.12 18.64
C SER A 101 -1.91 7.76 17.94
N VAL A 102 -0.84 7.05 18.31
CA VAL A 102 -0.62 5.65 17.88
C VAL A 102 -1.04 4.72 19.04
N PRO A 103 -2.05 3.84 18.88
CA PRO A 103 -2.15 2.65 19.73
C PRO A 103 -1.24 1.57 19.15
N GLU A 104 -0.18 1.29 19.89
CA GLU A 104 0.81 0.25 19.68
C GLU A 104 0.17 -1.14 19.81
N TYR A 105 -0.34 -1.71 18.72
CA TYR A 105 -0.69 -3.13 18.67
C TYR A 105 0.51 -3.93 18.17
N GLY A 106 1.33 -4.36 19.13
CA GLY A 106 2.52 -5.17 18.87
C GLY A 106 3.13 -5.80 20.12
N LYS A 107 2.34 -6.14 21.15
CA LYS A 107 2.85 -6.99 22.24
C LYS A 107 2.89 -8.44 21.76
N ALA A 108 4.07 -8.85 21.28
CA ALA A 108 4.42 -10.24 21.02
C ALA A 108 4.17 -11.09 22.28
N ILE A 109 3.32 -12.11 22.15
CA ILE A 109 3.14 -13.15 23.17
C ILE A 109 4.42 -14.00 23.16
N LYS A 110 5.24 -13.86 24.19
CA LYS A 110 6.36 -14.78 24.46
C LYS A 110 5.80 -16.05 25.10
N TYR A 111 5.61 -17.10 24.31
CA TYR A 111 5.54 -18.46 24.85
C TYR A 111 6.97 -18.88 25.22
N GLN A 112 7.27 -19.02 26.52
CA GLN A 112 8.44 -19.76 26.97
C GLN A 112 7.99 -21.15 27.42
N ASP A 113 8.11 -22.10 26.50
CA ASP A 113 8.25 -23.52 26.80
C ASP A 113 9.60 -23.75 27.48
N GLN A 114 9.59 -24.10 28.77
CA GLN A 114 10.73 -24.77 29.41
C GLN A 114 10.25 -25.90 30.30
N ALA A 115 10.09 -27.07 29.68
CA ALA A 115 10.30 -28.34 30.35
C ALA A 115 11.81 -28.53 30.56
N ARG A 116 12.24 -28.79 31.82
CA ARG A 116 13.18 -29.87 32.19
C ARG A 116 13.56 -29.83 33.68
N ARG A 117 13.33 -30.99 34.29
CA ARG A 117 14.14 -31.67 35.32
C ARG A 117 14.25 -31.03 36.70
N ASP A 118 13.59 -31.68 37.65
CA ASP A 118 14.28 -32.30 38.79
C ASP A 118 13.69 -33.72 39.01
#